data_AF-A0A0V0QRL2-F1
#
_entry.id   AF-A0A0V0QRL2-F1
#
_cell.length_a   1.000
_cell.length_b   1.000
_cell.length_c   1.000
_cell.angle_alpha   90.00
_cell.angle_beta   90.00
_cell.angle_gamma   90.00
#
_symmetry.space_group_name_H-M   'P 1'
#
loop_
_entity.id
_entity.type
_entity.pdbx_description
1 polymer ?
#
loop_
_entity_poly.entity_id
_entity_poly.type
_entity_poly.pdbx_seq_one_letter_code
_entity_poly.pdbx_strand_id
1 'polypeptide(L)'
;MMNSQHCHLTKKQQEANEKNHSHQDQFAPLIFLSHAIPPILLDKQNPYHLALQKLGEFLSVFNFKGIIFISPQYIKSNNFYVTNKQEYITMQDHPYEEYFNFNYKAHGNNLMAQEIQEVMKLNNLIGKIDDQWGLDHGVWMPLSILFPNLQYFISQISIVQTQDLQNYDSLIKSIQELRKMNYLVICSGQDRDKKLIEYKKIPYFQDGNPLIDSFIPLYIALRVAQKSYAKPVYEELYKNCISLNCYIFEQ
;
A
#
# COMPACT_ATOMS: atom_id res chain seq x y z
N MET A 1 -17.33 -51.22 -10.37
CA MET A 1 -18.55 -50.40 -10.45
C MET A 1 -18.37 -49.26 -9.46
N MET A 2 -18.17 -48.05 -9.97
CA MET A 2 -17.85 -46.86 -9.17
C MET A 2 -19.12 -46.31 -8.50
N ASN A 3 -19.00 -46.02 -7.19
CA ASN A 3 -19.99 -45.31 -6.40
C ASN A 3 -20.03 -43.84 -6.82
N SER A 4 -21.19 -43.35 -7.27
CA SER A 4 -21.52 -41.93 -7.36
C SER A 4 -22.48 -41.55 -6.24
N GLN A 5 -21.95 -41.02 -5.14
CA GLN A 5 -22.78 -40.31 -4.15
C GLN A 5 -22.86 -38.85 -4.55
N HIS A 6 -24.01 -38.47 -5.12
CA HIS A 6 -24.40 -37.09 -5.33
C HIS A 6 -24.63 -36.39 -3.99
N CYS A 7 -23.87 -35.32 -3.76
CA CYS A 7 -24.07 -34.38 -2.66
C CYS A 7 -25.29 -33.50 -2.96
N HIS A 8 -26.44 -33.84 -2.39
CA HIS A 8 -27.61 -32.96 -2.37
C HIS A 8 -27.56 -32.07 -1.11
N LEU A 9 -27.00 -30.87 -1.26
CA LEU A 9 -27.18 -29.81 -0.28
C LEU A 9 -28.63 -29.33 -0.34
N THR A 10 -29.29 -29.28 0.82
CA THR A 10 -30.69 -28.85 0.93
C THR A 10 -30.83 -27.35 0.66
N LYS A 11 -31.98 -26.89 0.12
CA LYS A 11 -32.27 -25.46 -0.13
C LYS A 11 -31.99 -24.57 1.10
N LYS A 12 -32.15 -25.09 2.32
CA LYS A 12 -31.80 -24.38 3.57
C LYS A 12 -30.30 -24.20 3.79
N GLN A 13 -29.44 -25.10 3.29
CA GLN A 13 -27.97 -24.94 3.33
C GLN A 13 -27.47 -24.00 2.23
N GLN A 14 -28.14 -23.96 1.07
CA GLN A 14 -27.88 -22.94 0.05
C GLN A 14 -28.31 -21.55 0.53
N GLU A 15 -29.49 -21.41 1.14
CA GLU A 15 -29.97 -20.16 1.73
C GLU A 15 -29.14 -19.70 2.95
N ALA A 16 -28.48 -20.63 3.67
CA ALA A 16 -27.56 -20.28 4.76
C ALA A 16 -26.19 -19.81 4.26
N ASN A 17 -25.73 -20.32 3.11
CA ASN A 17 -24.51 -19.85 2.45
C ASN A 17 -24.71 -18.53 1.67
N GLU A 18 -25.92 -18.25 1.19
CA GLU A 18 -26.27 -16.98 0.52
C GLU A 18 -26.55 -15.83 1.51
N LYS A 19 -26.81 -16.13 2.79
CA LYS A 19 -27.18 -15.11 3.81
C LYS A 19 -26.01 -14.52 4.62
N ASN A 20 -24.75 -14.86 4.32
CA ASN A 20 -23.57 -14.24 4.95
C ASN A 20 -22.86 -13.18 4.08
N HIS A 21 -23.47 -12.74 2.99
CA HIS A 21 -23.02 -11.55 2.24
C HIS A 21 -24.13 -10.50 2.25
N SER A 22 -24.43 -9.98 3.45
CA SER A 22 -24.98 -8.63 3.51
C SER A 22 -23.88 -7.69 2.98
N HIS A 23 -24.11 -7.07 1.82
CA HIS A 23 -23.37 -5.91 1.35
C HIS A 23 -23.60 -4.73 2.32
N GLN A 24 -23.11 -4.84 3.55
CA GLN A 24 -22.68 -3.68 4.31
C GLN A 24 -21.45 -3.14 3.61
N ASP A 25 -21.26 -1.82 3.59
CA ASP A 25 -20.14 -1.11 2.97
C ASP A 25 -18.78 -1.58 3.53
N GLN A 26 -18.35 -2.79 3.18
CA GLN A 26 -17.14 -3.41 3.69
C GLN A 26 -15.99 -2.88 2.85
N PHE A 27 -15.30 -1.89 3.40
CA PHE A 27 -14.11 -1.36 2.77
C PHE A 27 -13.02 -2.42 2.76
N ALA A 28 -12.32 -2.58 1.63
CA ALA A 28 -11.06 -3.30 1.65
C ALA A 28 -10.09 -2.66 2.66
N PRO A 29 -9.16 -3.44 3.26
CA PRO A 29 -8.22 -2.95 4.23
C PRO A 29 -7.45 -1.72 3.72
N LEU A 30 -7.14 -0.82 4.63
CA LEU A 30 -6.22 0.28 4.41
C LEU A 30 -5.04 0.09 5.34
N ILE A 31 -3.84 0.20 4.77
CA ILE A 31 -2.60 -0.03 5.49
C ILE A 31 -1.73 1.20 5.36
N PHE A 32 -1.22 1.66 6.48
CA PHE A 32 0.00 2.46 6.49
C PHE A 32 1.16 1.57 6.91
N LEU A 33 2.30 1.67 6.24
CA LEU A 33 3.52 1.02 6.69
C LEU A 33 4.76 1.88 6.40
N SER A 34 5.79 1.67 7.21
CA SER A 34 7.12 2.16 6.91
C SER A 34 7.74 1.36 5.78
N HIS A 35 8.30 2.00 4.76
CA HIS A 35 9.11 1.24 3.78
C HIS A 35 10.49 0.85 4.30
N ALA A 36 10.80 1.13 5.58
CA ALA A 36 12.02 0.77 6.26
C ALA A 36 13.29 1.03 5.42
N ILE A 37 14.31 0.19 5.57
CA ILE A 37 15.51 0.22 4.73
C ILE A 37 15.73 -1.16 4.07
N PRO A 38 16.27 -1.22 2.84
CA PRO A 38 16.56 -2.47 2.13
C PRO A 38 17.24 -3.58 2.95
N PRO A 39 18.20 -3.30 3.86
CA PRO A 39 18.77 -4.30 4.75
C PRO A 39 17.75 -5.22 5.46
N ILE A 40 16.60 -4.69 5.89
CA ILE A 40 15.58 -5.44 6.62
C ILE A 40 14.91 -6.52 5.74
N LEU A 41 14.97 -6.38 4.42
CA LEU A 41 14.40 -7.38 3.50
C LEU A 41 15.07 -8.76 3.65
N LEU A 42 16.38 -8.81 3.88
CA LEU A 42 17.12 -10.08 3.97
C LEU A 42 17.31 -10.56 5.42
N ASP A 43 17.17 -9.66 6.39
CA ASP A 43 17.17 -10.01 7.80
C ASP A 43 15.82 -10.62 8.21
N LYS A 44 15.66 -11.92 7.93
CA LYS A 44 14.45 -12.69 8.28
C LYS A 44 14.21 -12.83 9.79
N GLN A 45 15.17 -12.45 10.64
CA GLN A 45 15.00 -12.43 12.09
C GLN A 45 14.61 -11.05 12.61
N ASN A 46 14.65 -10.02 11.75
CA ASN A 46 14.25 -8.68 12.11
C ASN A 46 12.76 -8.66 12.55
N PRO A 47 12.42 -8.09 13.72
CA PRO A 47 11.03 -8.11 14.18
C PRO A 47 10.07 -7.36 13.26
N TYR A 48 10.52 -6.31 12.54
CA TYR A 48 9.71 -5.65 11.52
C TYR A 48 9.42 -6.57 10.33
N HIS A 49 10.44 -7.30 9.85
CA HIS A 49 10.28 -8.29 8.78
C HIS A 49 9.23 -9.34 9.17
N LEU A 50 9.35 -9.90 10.37
CA LEU A 50 8.42 -10.91 10.89
C LEU A 50 7.00 -10.36 11.06
N ALA A 51 6.85 -9.10 11.48
CA ALA A 51 5.55 -8.45 11.59
C ALA A 51 4.89 -8.24 10.21
N LEU A 52 5.66 -7.78 9.21
CA LEU A 52 5.17 -7.64 7.84
C LEU A 52 4.83 -8.99 7.21
N GLN A 53 5.61 -10.03 7.48
CA GLN A 53 5.30 -11.38 7.00
C GLN A 53 3.94 -11.86 7.54
N LYS A 54 3.70 -11.71 8.84
CA LYS A 54 2.40 -12.04 9.47
C LYS A 54 1.25 -11.18 8.92
N LEU A 55 1.50 -9.91 8.64
CA LEU A 55 0.53 -9.05 7.98
C LEU A 55 0.21 -9.56 6.57
N GLY A 56 1.22 -9.96 5.79
CA GLY A 56 1.05 -10.57 4.47
C GLY A 56 0.21 -11.84 4.53
N GLU A 57 0.48 -12.73 5.49
CA GLU A 57 -0.32 -13.94 5.75
C GLU A 57 -1.78 -13.59 6.07
N PHE A 58 -2.03 -12.59 6.93
CA PHE A 58 -3.37 -12.10 7.21
C PHE A 58 -4.06 -11.54 5.96
N LEU A 59 -3.37 -10.74 5.14
CA LEU A 59 -3.95 -10.17 3.93
C LEU A 59 -4.24 -11.21 2.84
N SER A 60 -3.49 -12.32 2.83
CA SER A 60 -3.63 -13.38 1.83
C SER A 60 -4.98 -14.10 1.87
N VAL A 61 -5.70 -14.02 2.99
CA VAL A 61 -7.03 -14.65 3.12
C VAL A 61 -8.16 -13.81 2.51
N PHE A 62 -7.89 -12.55 2.17
CA PHE A 62 -8.86 -11.68 1.49
C PHE A 62 -8.71 -11.81 -0.02
N ASN A 63 -9.81 -11.66 -0.75
CA ASN A 63 -9.82 -11.64 -2.21
C ASN A 63 -9.98 -10.22 -2.72
N PHE A 64 -8.87 -9.51 -2.95
CA PHE A 64 -8.88 -8.13 -3.43
C PHE A 64 -9.02 -8.06 -4.95
N LYS A 65 -9.59 -6.96 -5.46
CA LYS A 65 -9.63 -6.67 -6.89
C LYS A 65 -8.23 -6.32 -7.46
N GLY A 66 -7.39 -5.73 -6.63
CA GLY A 66 -6.02 -5.32 -6.93
C GLY A 66 -5.44 -4.52 -5.77
N ILE A 67 -4.17 -4.11 -5.88
CA ILE A 67 -3.48 -3.34 -4.85
C ILE A 67 -3.09 -1.96 -5.38
N ILE A 68 -3.48 -0.92 -4.66
CA ILE A 68 -3.11 0.46 -4.94
C ILE A 68 -2.03 0.89 -3.96
N PHE A 69 -0.87 1.27 -4.48
CA PHE A 69 0.24 1.80 -3.69
C PHE A 69 0.33 3.32 -3.78
N ILE A 70 0.67 3.94 -2.66
CA ILE A 70 1.06 5.36 -2.59
C ILE A 70 2.42 5.41 -1.90
N SER A 71 3.44 5.84 -2.64
CA SER A 71 4.83 5.95 -2.18
C SER A 71 5.29 7.41 -2.24
N PRO A 72 6.13 7.88 -1.29
CA PRO A 72 6.67 9.22 -1.33
C PRO A 72 7.72 9.41 -2.44
N GLN A 73 8.30 8.32 -2.96
CA GLN A 73 9.26 8.40 -4.06
C GLN A 73 8.56 8.68 -5.40
N TYR A 74 7.29 8.29 -5.52
CA TYR A 74 6.48 8.58 -6.68
C TYR A 74 5.84 9.97 -6.58
N ILE A 75 6.69 11.01 -6.50
CA ILE A 75 6.28 12.41 -6.39
C ILE A 75 6.28 13.11 -7.75
N LYS A 76 5.27 13.95 -7.98
CA LYS A 76 5.10 14.72 -9.22
C LYS A 76 4.87 16.19 -8.88
N SER A 77 5.26 17.09 -9.79
CA SER A 77 5.20 18.54 -9.53
C SER A 77 3.78 19.11 -9.58
N ASN A 78 2.96 18.68 -10.55
CA ASN A 78 1.74 19.42 -10.91
C ASN A 78 0.45 18.60 -10.99
N ASN A 79 0.53 17.30 -11.28
CA ASN A 79 -0.65 16.45 -11.47
C ASN A 79 -0.46 15.14 -10.72
N PHE A 80 -1.56 14.53 -10.33
CA PHE A 80 -1.57 13.14 -9.90
C PHE A 80 -1.42 12.22 -11.12
N TYR A 81 -0.66 11.16 -10.95
CA TYR A 81 -0.47 10.13 -11.95
C TYR A 81 -0.87 8.77 -11.39
N VAL A 82 -1.39 7.92 -12.27
CA VAL A 82 -1.73 6.52 -12.03
C VAL A 82 -0.84 5.71 -12.94
N THR A 83 -0.10 4.76 -12.38
CA THR A 83 0.76 3.92 -13.22
C THR A 83 -0.05 2.94 -14.04
N ASN A 84 0.35 2.70 -15.28
CA ASN A 84 -0.23 1.66 -16.12
C ASN A 84 0.85 0.88 -16.86
N LYS A 85 1.26 -0.27 -16.32
CA LYS A 85 2.34 -1.08 -16.88
C LYS A 85 1.98 -2.55 -16.80
N GLN A 86 2.25 -3.31 -17.88
CA GLN A 86 1.99 -4.75 -17.88
C GLN A 86 2.92 -5.51 -16.91
N GLU A 87 4.17 -5.09 -16.83
CA GLU A 87 5.17 -5.61 -15.90
C GLU A 87 5.96 -4.44 -15.31
N TYR A 88 6.01 -4.37 -13.97
CA TYR A 88 6.87 -3.45 -13.24
C TYR A 88 8.18 -4.14 -12.87
N ILE A 89 9.26 -3.37 -12.95
CA ILE A 89 10.59 -3.78 -12.52
C ILE A 89 11.02 -2.94 -11.32
N THR A 90 11.89 -3.52 -10.48
CA THR A 90 12.50 -2.83 -9.35
C THR A 90 13.39 -1.68 -9.82
N MET A 91 13.23 -0.52 -9.22
CA MET A 91 14.07 0.67 -9.45
C MET A 91 15.26 0.65 -8.48
N GLN A 92 16.39 1.17 -8.95
CA GLN A 92 17.59 1.40 -8.12
C GLN A 92 17.56 2.83 -7.58
N ASP A 93 16.80 3.04 -6.51
CA ASP A 93 16.50 4.35 -5.93
C ASP A 93 16.90 4.45 -4.44
N HIS A 94 17.87 3.64 -4.01
CA HIS A 94 18.41 3.57 -2.66
C HIS A 94 19.95 3.43 -2.69
N PRO A 95 20.67 3.72 -1.59
CA PRO A 95 22.15 3.71 -1.58
C PRO A 95 22.78 2.32 -1.38
N TYR A 96 22.00 1.29 -1.04
CA TYR A 96 22.52 -0.04 -0.67
C TYR A 96 22.90 -0.91 -1.87
N GLU A 97 24.19 -0.95 -2.23
CA GLU A 97 24.70 -1.65 -3.43
C GLU A 97 24.35 -3.15 -3.48
N GLU A 98 24.35 -3.83 -2.35
CA GLU A 98 24.00 -5.26 -2.23
C GLU A 98 22.60 -5.59 -2.78
N TYR A 99 21.74 -4.57 -2.89
CA TYR A 99 20.36 -4.68 -3.33
C TYR A 99 20.16 -4.19 -4.77
N PHE A 100 21.20 -3.72 -5.48
CA PHE A 100 21.05 -3.23 -6.86
C PHE A 100 20.61 -4.31 -7.85
N ASN A 101 20.94 -5.57 -7.57
CA ASN A 101 20.52 -6.72 -8.37
C ASN A 101 19.20 -7.34 -7.85
N PHE A 102 18.61 -6.80 -6.80
CA PHE A 102 17.32 -7.26 -6.33
C PHE A 102 16.25 -6.89 -7.34
N ASN A 103 15.47 -7.88 -7.78
CA ASN A 103 14.40 -7.67 -8.74
C ASN A 103 13.13 -8.39 -8.28
N TYR A 104 12.22 -7.61 -7.72
CA TYR A 104 10.85 -7.99 -7.50
C TYR A 104 10.00 -7.59 -8.70
N LYS A 105 9.27 -8.57 -9.26
CA LYS A 105 8.36 -8.36 -10.39
C LYS A 105 6.93 -8.26 -9.89
N ALA A 106 6.18 -7.34 -10.47
CA ALA A 106 4.75 -7.24 -10.29
C ALA A 106 4.07 -6.90 -11.62
N HIS A 107 2.78 -7.17 -11.73
CA HIS A 107 2.02 -6.90 -12.93
C HIS A 107 0.99 -5.82 -12.68
N GLY A 108 0.81 -4.92 -13.63
CA GLY A 108 -0.33 -4.02 -13.64
C GLY A 108 -1.37 -4.48 -14.64
N ASN A 109 -2.45 -3.71 -14.73
CA ASN A 109 -3.59 -4.02 -15.57
C ASN A 109 -4.20 -2.73 -16.12
N ASN A 110 -4.34 -2.66 -17.45
CA ASN A 110 -4.90 -1.50 -18.14
C ASN A 110 -6.30 -1.13 -17.64
N LEU A 111 -7.17 -2.13 -17.38
CA LEU A 111 -8.52 -1.91 -16.88
C LEU A 111 -8.50 -1.36 -15.45
N MET A 112 -7.60 -1.85 -14.60
CA MET A 112 -7.43 -1.33 -13.25
C MET A 112 -6.99 0.15 -13.28
N ALA A 113 -6.00 0.50 -14.11
CA ALA A 113 -5.54 1.89 -14.22
C ALA A 113 -6.64 2.84 -14.75
N GLN A 114 -7.40 2.38 -15.75
CA GLN A 114 -8.55 3.13 -16.29
C GLN A 114 -9.63 3.35 -15.24
N GLU A 115 -9.99 2.31 -14.50
CA GLU A 115 -10.99 2.42 -13.44
C GLU A 115 -10.57 3.38 -12.32
N ILE A 116 -9.29 3.34 -11.93
CA ILE A 116 -8.74 4.32 -10.97
C ILE A 116 -8.87 5.75 -11.52
N GLN A 117 -8.51 6.00 -12.79
CA GLN A 117 -8.69 7.32 -13.40
C GLN A 117 -10.15 7.76 -13.46
N GLU A 118 -11.07 6.85 -13.76
CA GLU A 118 -12.50 7.13 -13.80
C GLU A 118 -13.04 7.53 -12.43
N VAL A 119 -12.66 6.81 -11.37
CA VAL A 119 -13.03 7.16 -9.99
C VAL A 119 -12.43 8.50 -9.56
N MET A 120 -11.17 8.77 -9.93
CA MET A 120 -10.55 10.08 -9.70
C MET A 120 -11.34 11.19 -10.40
N LYS A 121 -11.70 10.98 -11.67
CA LYS A 121 -12.46 11.96 -12.46
C LYS A 121 -13.82 12.25 -11.86
N LEU A 122 -14.55 11.23 -11.38
CA LEU A 122 -15.84 11.39 -10.69
C LEU A 122 -15.72 12.23 -9.41
N ASN A 123 -14.55 12.24 -8.79
CA ASN A 123 -14.24 13.06 -7.61
C ASN A 123 -13.56 14.39 -7.97
N ASN A 124 -13.73 14.87 -9.21
CA ASN A 124 -13.15 16.13 -9.72
C ASN A 124 -11.61 16.16 -9.69
N LEU A 125 -10.96 15.02 -9.90
CA LEU A 125 -9.51 14.90 -9.98
C LEU A 125 -9.09 14.29 -11.31
N ILE A 126 -8.27 15.01 -12.08
CA ILE A 126 -7.71 14.49 -13.33
C ILE A 126 -6.40 13.76 -13.00
N GLY A 127 -6.46 12.43 -12.89
CA GLY A 127 -5.27 11.57 -12.85
C GLY A 127 -4.73 11.33 -14.26
N LYS A 128 -3.43 11.52 -14.48
CA LYS A 128 -2.76 11.19 -15.74
C LYS A 128 -2.22 9.75 -15.70
N ILE A 129 -2.03 9.11 -16.86
CA ILE A 129 -1.35 7.82 -16.92
C ILE A 129 0.17 8.03 -16.94
N ASP A 130 0.89 7.15 -16.24
CA ASP A 130 2.34 6.99 -16.32
C ASP A 130 2.67 5.52 -16.63
N ASP A 131 3.16 5.24 -17.83
CA ASP A 131 3.56 3.89 -18.24
C ASP A 131 5.07 3.64 -18.05
N GLN A 132 5.81 4.64 -17.53
CA GLN A 132 7.26 4.57 -17.40
C GLN A 132 7.69 4.19 -15.98
N TRP A 133 6.99 4.67 -14.95
CA TRP A 133 7.38 4.45 -13.54
C TRP A 133 7.53 2.96 -13.19
N GLY A 134 8.59 2.63 -12.45
CA GLY A 134 8.88 1.28 -11.95
C GLY A 134 8.34 1.05 -10.54
N LEU A 135 8.89 0.08 -9.83
CA LEU A 135 8.69 -0.04 -8.38
C LEU A 135 9.84 0.66 -7.69
N ASP A 136 9.58 1.75 -6.99
CA ASP A 136 10.52 2.39 -6.08
C ASP A 136 10.67 1.58 -4.78
N HIS A 137 11.70 1.83 -3.97
CA HIS A 137 11.93 1.11 -2.71
C HIS A 137 10.82 1.27 -1.68
N GLY A 138 10.03 2.35 -1.80
CA GLY A 138 8.80 2.51 -1.05
C GLY A 138 7.77 1.42 -1.36
N VAL A 139 7.85 0.78 -2.52
CA VAL A 139 6.88 -0.22 -3.00
C VAL A 139 7.47 -1.62 -3.02
N TRP A 140 8.60 -1.86 -3.68
CA TRP A 140 9.11 -3.23 -3.85
C TRP A 140 9.58 -3.85 -2.53
N MET A 141 10.13 -3.07 -1.60
CA MET A 141 10.62 -3.60 -0.32
C MET A 141 9.46 -4.19 0.49
N PRO A 142 8.41 -3.42 0.85
CA PRO A 142 7.31 -3.98 1.63
C PRO A 142 6.53 -5.05 0.85
N LEU A 143 6.36 -4.90 -0.47
CA LEU A 143 5.72 -5.93 -1.30
C LEU A 143 6.46 -7.26 -1.26
N SER A 144 7.78 -7.25 -1.28
CA SER A 144 8.60 -8.48 -1.25
C SER A 144 8.43 -9.27 0.04
N ILE A 145 8.07 -8.60 1.15
CA ILE A 145 7.81 -9.25 2.44
C ILE A 145 6.33 -9.64 2.58
N LEU A 146 5.40 -8.73 2.23
CA LEU A 146 3.96 -8.97 2.32
C LEU A 146 3.48 -10.04 1.34
N PHE A 147 3.96 -10.00 0.11
CA PHE A 147 3.52 -10.84 -1.00
C PHE A 147 4.71 -11.38 -1.81
N PRO A 148 5.53 -12.29 -1.27
CA PRO A 148 6.70 -12.83 -1.99
C PRO A 148 6.34 -13.44 -3.36
N ASN A 149 5.11 -13.97 -3.50
CA ASN A 149 4.55 -14.53 -4.73
C ASN A 149 3.25 -13.82 -5.11
N LEU A 150 3.32 -12.50 -5.32
CA LEU A 150 2.16 -11.67 -5.60
C LEU A 150 1.33 -12.15 -6.80
N GLN A 151 0.05 -12.42 -6.55
CA GLN A 151 -0.93 -12.82 -7.55
C GLN A 151 -1.86 -11.67 -7.99
N TYR A 152 -1.81 -10.54 -7.28
CA TYR A 152 -2.65 -9.39 -7.56
C TYR A 152 -2.01 -8.43 -8.56
N PHE A 153 -2.85 -7.82 -9.40
CA PHE A 153 -2.43 -6.66 -10.16
C PHE A 153 -2.21 -5.47 -9.22
N ILE A 154 -1.22 -4.65 -9.55
CA ILE A 154 -0.91 -3.43 -8.81
C ILE A 154 -1.02 -2.20 -9.70
N SER A 155 -1.34 -1.08 -9.08
CA SER A 155 -1.14 0.24 -9.65
C SER A 155 -0.68 1.18 -8.53
N GLN A 156 0.05 2.23 -8.89
CA GLN A 156 0.54 3.24 -7.98
C GLN A 156 -0.15 4.56 -8.30
N ILE A 157 -0.50 5.32 -7.26
CA ILE A 157 -0.95 6.70 -7.38
C ILE A 157 0.15 7.59 -6.84
N SER A 158 0.59 8.56 -7.65
CA SER A 158 1.63 9.50 -7.25
C SER A 158 1.17 10.41 -6.12
N ILE A 159 2.11 10.99 -5.40
CA ILE A 159 1.84 12.19 -4.60
C ILE A 159 2.19 13.44 -5.42
N VAL A 160 1.63 14.59 -5.04
CA VAL A 160 1.94 15.88 -5.65
C VAL A 160 2.73 16.72 -4.65
N GLN A 161 3.84 17.29 -5.11
CA GLN A 161 4.62 18.23 -4.33
C GLN A 161 3.81 19.51 -4.12
N THR A 162 3.30 19.71 -2.91
CA THR A 162 2.48 20.87 -2.58
C THR A 162 2.63 21.23 -1.11
N GLN A 163 2.52 22.53 -0.80
CA GLN A 163 2.46 23.03 0.57
C GLN A 163 1.03 22.99 1.14
N ASP A 164 0.02 22.86 0.27
CA ASP A 164 -1.37 22.83 0.68
C ASP A 164 -1.92 21.41 0.61
N LEU A 165 -2.03 20.78 1.78
CA LEU A 165 -2.56 19.42 1.95
C LEU A 165 -4.05 19.31 1.58
N GLN A 166 -4.79 20.41 1.45
CA GLN A 166 -6.18 20.39 0.96
C GLN A 166 -6.25 19.92 -0.51
N ASN A 167 -5.16 20.05 -1.26
CA ASN A 167 -5.06 19.51 -2.63
C ASN A 167 -5.24 17.98 -2.70
N TYR A 168 -5.17 17.28 -1.57
CA TYR A 168 -5.41 15.84 -1.51
C TYR A 168 -6.87 15.47 -1.28
N ASP A 169 -7.79 16.41 -1.00
CA ASP A 169 -9.17 16.07 -0.63
C ASP A 169 -9.92 15.28 -1.72
N SER A 170 -9.76 15.66 -2.99
CA SER A 170 -10.33 14.90 -4.10
C SER A 170 -9.69 13.51 -4.24
N LEU A 171 -8.39 13.39 -3.99
CA LEU A 171 -7.70 12.09 -4.01
C LEU A 171 -8.19 11.21 -2.86
N ILE A 172 -8.34 11.75 -1.65
CA ILE A 172 -8.84 11.04 -0.46
C ILE A 172 -10.22 10.44 -0.74
N LYS A 173 -11.15 11.23 -1.31
CA LYS A 173 -12.48 10.73 -1.69
C LYS A 173 -12.39 9.62 -2.74
N SER A 174 -11.52 9.79 -3.74
CA SER A 174 -11.30 8.78 -4.78
C SER A 174 -10.81 7.45 -4.18
N ILE A 175 -9.86 7.50 -3.25
CA ILE A 175 -9.33 6.31 -2.57
C ILE A 175 -10.41 5.63 -1.72
N GLN A 176 -11.28 6.41 -1.05
CA GLN A 176 -12.41 5.85 -0.30
C GLN A 176 -13.36 5.05 -1.19
N GLU A 177 -13.69 5.58 -2.38
CA GLU A 177 -14.52 4.86 -3.35
C GLU A 177 -13.81 3.61 -3.90
N LEU A 178 -12.52 3.69 -4.21
CA LEU A 178 -11.72 2.54 -4.67
C LEU A 178 -11.69 1.42 -3.61
N ARG A 179 -11.64 1.77 -2.32
CA ARG A 179 -11.72 0.78 -1.24
C ARG A 179 -13.08 0.09 -1.15
N LYS A 180 -14.19 0.81 -1.41
CA LYS A 180 -15.52 0.20 -1.54
C LYS A 180 -15.60 -0.74 -2.75
N MET A 181 -14.81 -0.47 -3.79
CA MET A 181 -14.64 -1.34 -4.95
C MET A 181 -13.67 -2.51 -4.71
N ASN A 182 -13.32 -2.77 -3.44
CA ASN A 182 -12.49 -3.87 -2.98
C ASN A 182 -11.02 -3.82 -3.46
N TYR A 183 -10.47 -2.60 -3.64
CA TYR A 183 -9.04 -2.41 -3.79
C TYR A 183 -8.35 -2.29 -2.43
N LEU A 184 -7.33 -3.13 -2.20
CA LEU A 184 -6.41 -2.96 -1.07
C LEU A 184 -5.59 -1.69 -1.31
N VAL A 185 -5.53 -0.79 -0.33
CA VAL A 185 -4.73 0.43 -0.42
C VAL A 185 -3.59 0.38 0.59
N ILE A 186 -2.36 0.52 0.10
CA ILE A 186 -1.15 0.55 0.91
C ILE A 186 -0.48 1.91 0.75
N CYS A 187 -0.52 2.70 1.81
CA CYS A 187 0.23 3.93 1.95
C CYS A 187 1.58 3.61 2.58
N SER A 188 2.62 3.59 1.76
CA SER A 188 3.97 3.32 2.22
C SER A 188 4.69 4.64 2.44
N GLY A 189 5.23 4.89 3.62
CA GLY A 189 5.83 6.18 3.95
C GLY A 189 6.80 6.06 5.12
N GLN A 190 7.02 7.16 5.82
CA GLN A 190 7.63 7.14 7.15
C GLN A 190 6.85 8.09 8.04
N ASP A 191 6.41 7.58 9.20
CA ASP A 191 5.89 8.46 10.24
C ASP A 191 7.07 9.22 10.86
N ARG A 192 6.85 10.48 11.20
CA ARG A 192 7.85 11.32 11.85
C ARG A 192 7.36 11.65 13.23
N ASP A 193 7.98 10.99 14.21
CA ASP A 193 7.94 11.46 15.58
C ASP A 193 8.38 12.95 15.59
N LYS A 194 7.71 13.80 16.38
CA LYS A 194 8.05 15.21 16.52
C LYS A 194 9.53 15.42 16.89
N LYS A 195 10.14 14.48 17.61
CA LYS A 195 11.59 14.49 17.90
C LYS A 195 12.45 14.36 16.63
N LEU A 196 11.94 13.65 15.63
CA LEU A 196 12.50 13.48 14.29
C LEU A 196 12.05 14.56 13.31
N ILE A 197 11.56 15.72 13.77
CA ILE A 197 11.37 16.92 12.94
C ILE A 197 12.49 17.96 13.19
N GLU A 198 13.24 17.82 14.29
CA GLU A 198 14.39 18.68 14.67
C GLU A 198 15.76 17.95 14.54
N TYR A 199 15.99 17.29 13.40
CA TYR A 199 16.83 16.09 13.29
C TYR A 199 18.26 16.23 12.77
N LYS A 200 18.71 17.43 12.39
CA LYS A 200 20.00 17.62 11.68
C LYS A 200 21.26 17.13 12.44
N LYS A 201 21.14 16.75 13.72
CA LYS A 201 22.25 16.28 14.58
C LYS A 201 22.16 14.80 14.96
N ILE A 202 21.14 14.07 14.49
CA ILE A 202 20.92 12.68 14.90
C ILE A 202 21.88 11.74 14.12
N PRO A 203 22.54 10.77 14.78
CA PRO A 203 23.30 9.72 14.08
C PRO A 203 22.43 8.98 13.05
N TYR A 204 23.01 8.56 11.92
CA TYR A 204 22.30 7.86 10.83
C TYR A 204 21.18 8.65 10.15
N PHE A 205 21.11 9.97 10.37
CA PHE A 205 20.10 10.83 9.78
C PHE A 205 19.98 10.73 8.24
N GLN A 206 21.10 10.57 7.55
CA GLN A 206 21.11 10.39 6.09
C GLN A 206 20.46 9.06 5.65
N ASP A 207 20.47 8.03 6.49
CA ASP A 207 19.88 6.71 6.19
C ASP A 207 18.34 6.78 6.16
N GLY A 208 17.73 7.79 6.80
CA GLY A 208 16.27 7.89 6.97
C GLY A 208 15.52 8.64 5.87
N ASN A 209 16.19 9.23 4.87
CA ASN A 209 15.58 10.05 3.80
C ASN A 209 14.53 11.09 4.32
N PRO A 210 15.00 12.21 4.87
CA PRO A 210 14.26 13.12 5.75
C PRO A 210 13.37 14.15 5.02
N LEU A 211 12.79 13.81 3.86
CA LEU A 211 11.89 14.71 3.12
C LEU A 211 10.47 14.74 3.68
N ILE A 212 9.87 15.92 3.89
CA ILE A 212 8.51 16.03 4.47
C ILE A 212 7.47 15.20 3.70
N ASP A 213 7.70 14.99 2.41
CA ASP A 213 6.86 14.19 1.53
C ASP A 213 6.71 12.72 1.98
N SER A 214 7.66 12.18 2.75
CA SER A 214 7.57 10.85 3.37
C SER A 214 6.40 10.71 4.34
N PHE A 215 5.86 11.82 4.87
CA PHE A 215 4.69 11.85 5.75
C PHE A 215 3.35 11.88 4.99
N ILE A 216 3.34 12.32 3.72
CA ILE A 216 2.11 12.46 2.93
C ILE A 216 1.32 11.15 2.83
N PRO A 217 1.93 9.97 2.61
CA PRO A 217 1.22 8.69 2.65
C PRO A 217 0.48 8.44 3.98
N LEU A 218 1.09 8.79 5.12
CA LEU A 218 0.42 8.68 6.43
C LEU A 218 -0.77 9.63 6.52
N TYR A 219 -0.59 10.89 6.11
CA TYR A 219 -1.68 11.86 6.06
C TYR A 219 -2.84 11.35 5.19
N ILE A 220 -2.56 10.80 4.01
CA ILE A 220 -3.57 10.20 3.13
C ILE A 220 -4.28 9.04 3.85
N ALA A 221 -3.53 8.10 4.44
CA ALA A 221 -4.12 6.97 5.15
C ALA A 221 -5.06 7.42 6.28
N LEU A 222 -4.62 8.37 7.12
CA LEU A 222 -5.43 8.91 8.20
C LEU A 222 -6.71 9.59 7.70
N ARG A 223 -6.62 10.36 6.60
CA ARG A 223 -7.79 11.05 6.02
C ARG A 223 -8.75 10.10 5.33
N VAL A 224 -8.23 9.07 4.66
CA VAL A 224 -9.02 8.00 4.03
C VAL A 224 -9.74 7.18 5.10
N ALA A 225 -9.07 6.86 6.21
CA ALA A 225 -9.62 6.10 7.33
C ALA A 225 -10.74 6.84 8.10
N GLN A 226 -10.84 8.17 7.97
CA GLN A 226 -11.82 9.00 8.67
C GLN A 226 -11.82 8.77 10.20
N LYS A 227 -12.86 8.11 10.74
CA LYS A 227 -13.05 7.84 12.18
C LYS A 227 -12.64 6.42 12.60
N SER A 228 -12.07 5.64 11.69
CA SER A 228 -11.67 4.27 11.97
C SER A 228 -10.46 4.20 12.90
N TYR A 229 -10.45 3.18 13.74
CA TYR A 229 -9.35 2.93 14.65
C TYR A 229 -8.14 2.38 13.89
N ALA A 230 -6.98 3.01 14.09
CA ALA A 230 -5.71 2.46 13.66
C ALA A 230 -5.28 1.39 14.67
N LYS A 231 -5.12 0.16 14.20
CA LYS A 231 -4.56 -0.94 15.00
C LYS A 231 -3.07 -1.07 14.66
N PRO A 232 -2.17 -0.95 15.64
CA PRO A 232 -0.74 -1.13 15.39
C PRO A 232 -0.46 -2.58 15.00
N VAL A 233 0.29 -2.75 13.92
CA VAL A 233 0.89 -4.02 13.50
C VAL A 233 2.33 -4.10 14.03
N TYR A 234 3.05 -2.99 13.96
CA TYR A 234 4.42 -2.85 14.47
C TYR A 234 4.74 -1.39 14.78
N GLU A 235 5.49 -1.13 15.85
CA GLU A 235 5.97 0.21 16.20
C GLU A 235 7.37 0.10 16.81
N GLU A 236 8.35 0.78 16.19
CA GLU A 236 9.73 0.85 16.69
C GLU A 236 10.44 2.08 16.09
N LEU A 237 11.36 2.66 16.86
CA LEU A 237 12.36 3.58 16.35
C LEU A 237 13.66 2.82 16.05
N TYR A 238 13.90 2.52 14.78
CA TYR A 238 15.11 1.87 14.31
C TYR A 238 16.26 2.87 14.15
N LYS A 239 17.48 2.47 14.58
CA LYS A 239 18.68 3.33 14.62
C LYS A 239 18.44 4.72 15.26
N ASN A 240 17.44 4.84 16.15
CA ASN A 240 17.01 6.08 16.79
C ASN A 240 16.54 7.20 15.83
N CYS A 241 16.33 6.92 14.54
CA CYS A 241 15.93 7.95 13.57
C CYS A 241 14.94 7.51 12.50
N ILE A 242 14.67 6.20 12.37
CA ILE A 242 13.79 5.64 11.35
C ILE A 242 12.58 5.03 12.05
N SER A 243 11.39 5.59 11.81
CA SER A 243 10.15 4.97 12.30
C SER A 243 9.82 3.76 11.45
N LEU A 244 9.61 2.61 12.10
CA LEU A 244 9.12 1.37 11.48
C LEU A 244 7.62 1.16 11.72
N ASN A 245 6.86 2.23 11.98
CA ASN A 245 5.45 2.11 12.30
C ASN A 245 4.63 1.51 11.15
N CYS A 246 3.74 0.59 11.50
CA CYS A 246 2.79 -0.03 10.59
C CYS A 246 1.42 -0.13 11.28
N TYR A 247 0.38 0.33 10.57
CA TYR A 247 -0.99 0.38 11.05
C TYR A 247 -1.94 -0.23 10.02
N ILE A 248 -2.90 -1.01 10.51
CA ILE A 248 -4.07 -1.41 9.74
C ILE A 248 -5.28 -0.63 10.25
N PHE A 249 -6.07 -0.07 9.33
CA PHE A 249 -7.29 0.68 9.65
C PHE A 249 -8.50 -0.24 9.42
N GLU A 250 -9.13 -0.67 10.51
CA GLU A 250 -10.33 -1.52 10.47
C GLU A 250 -11.59 -0.64 10.36
N GLN A 251 -12.47 -0.92 9.39
CA GLN A 251 -13.74 -0.20 9.18
C GLN A 251 -14.89 -1.18 8.98
#